data_AF-A0A1B7MQ68-F1
#
_entry.id   AF-A0A1B7MQ68-F1
#
_cell.length_a   1.000
_cell.length_b   1.000
_cell.length_c   1.000
_cell.angle_alpha   90.00
_cell.angle_beta   90.00
_cell.angle_gamma   90.00
#
_symmetry.space_group_name_H-M   'P 1'
#
loop_
_entity.id
_entity.type
_entity.pdbx_description
1 polymer ?
#
loop_
_entity_poly.entity_id
_entity_poly.type
_entity_poly.pdbx_seq_one_letter_code
_entity_poly.pdbx_strand_id
1 'polypeptide(L)' 'KVEYILRCMDDVGLNLPIFLDLVSWGNPDCITNAKIRYERTALMVSEELPSILRRWHK' A
#
# COMPACT_ATOMS: atom_id res chain seq x y z
N LYS A 1 -12.68 9.15 -7.45
CA LYS A 1 -11.22 9.09 -7.20
C LYS A 1 -10.80 7.72 -6.68
N VAL A 2 -11.31 7.26 -5.52
CA VAL A 2 -10.98 5.93 -4.97
C VAL A 2 -11.39 4.79 -5.92
N GLU A 3 -12.63 4.79 -6.42
CA GLU A 3 -13.10 3.77 -7.37
C GLU A 3 -12.24 3.69 -8.65
N TYR A 4 -11.80 4.85 -9.17
CA TYR A 4 -10.92 4.90 -10.33
C TYR A 4 -9.58 4.21 -10.04
N ILE A 5 -8.98 4.46 -8.87
CA ILE A 5 -7.73 3.79 -8.46
C ILE A 5 -7.94 2.29 -8.29
N LEU A 6 -9.07 1.87 -7.70
CA LEU A 6 -9.39 0.44 -7.58
C LEU A 6 -9.51 -0.23 -8.95
N ARG A 7 -10.16 0.40 -9.93
CA ARG A 7 -10.20 -0.10 -11.32
C ARG A 7 -8.81 -0.18 -11.94
N CYS A 8 -7.96 0.82 -11.74
CA CYS A 8 -6.58 0.76 -12.23
C CYS A 8 -5.78 -0.38 -11.58
N MET A 9 -6.06 -0.72 -10.31
CA MET A 9 -5.44 -1.87 -9.65
C MET A 9 -5.92 -3.17 -10.31
N ASP A 10 -7.22 -3.30 -10.55
CA ASP A 10 -7.80 -4.46 -11.24
C ASP A 10 -7.19 -4.66 -12.63
N ASP A 11 -7.01 -3.58 -13.40
CA ASP A 11 -6.42 -3.59 -14.75
C ASP A 11 -4.98 -4.13 -14.78
N VAL A 12 -4.23 -3.98 -13.67
CA VAL A 12 -2.86 -4.51 -13.52
C VAL A 12 -2.79 -5.77 -12.68
N GLY A 13 -3.92 -6.41 -12.38
CA GLY A 13 -3.99 -7.65 -11.61
C GLY A 13 -3.64 -7.49 -10.13
N LEU A 14 -3.85 -6.29 -9.56
CA LEU A 14 -3.65 -5.99 -8.15
C LEU A 14 -5.00 -5.79 -7.45
N ASN A 15 -5.05 -6.15 -6.17
CA ASN A 15 -6.11 -5.72 -5.26
C ASN A 15 -5.49 -5.04 -4.03
N LEU A 16 -6.31 -4.43 -3.19
CA LEU A 16 -5.84 -3.67 -2.03
C LEU A 16 -4.97 -4.50 -1.07
N PRO A 17 -5.34 -5.75 -0.67
CA PRO A 17 -4.46 -6.60 0.13
C PRO A 17 -3.09 -6.88 -0.50
N ILE A 18 -3.05 -7.26 -1.79
CA ILE A 18 -1.80 -7.55 -2.50
C ILE A 18 -0.93 -6.29 -2.58
N PHE A 19 -1.54 -5.14 -2.88
CA PHE A 19 -0.82 -3.87 -2.94
C PHE A 19 -0.19 -3.50 -1.59
N LEU A 20 -0.94 -3.63 -0.50
CA LEU A 20 -0.42 -3.34 0.85
C LEU A 20 0.70 -4.30 1.23
N ASP A 21 0.59 -5.58 0.88
CA ASP A 21 1.65 -6.56 1.08
C ASP A 21 2.91 -6.21 0.28
N LEU A 22 2.79 -5.91 -1.02
CA LEU A 22 3.92 -5.53 -1.86
C LEU A 22 4.61 -4.25 -1.40
N VAL A 23 3.85 -3.24 -0.98
CA VAL A 23 4.41 -1.98 -0.46
C VAL A 23 5.09 -2.19 0.90
N SER A 24 4.54 -3.06 1.76
CA SER A 24 5.07 -3.26 3.12
C SER A 24 6.25 -4.23 3.15
N TRP A 25 6.09 -5.39 2.52
CA TRP A 25 6.91 -6.59 2.66
C TRP A 25 7.38 -7.19 1.34
N GLY A 26 7.07 -6.55 0.20
CA GLY A 26 7.19 -7.12 -1.14
C GLY A 26 8.55 -7.71 -1.52
N ASN A 27 8.61 -8.28 -2.71
CA ASN A 27 9.79 -8.99 -3.21
C ASN A 27 11.04 -8.08 -3.37
N PRO A 28 12.23 -8.65 -3.67
CA PRO A 28 13.45 -7.85 -3.85
C PRO A 28 13.33 -6.69 -4.85
N ASP A 29 12.50 -6.84 -5.89
CA ASP A 29 12.25 -5.78 -6.87
C ASP A 29 11.47 -4.61 -6.26
N CYS A 30 10.49 -4.89 -5.39
CA CYS A 30 9.76 -3.87 -4.63
C CYS A 30 10.66 -3.19 -3.59
N ILE A 31 11.53 -3.95 -2.92
CA ILE A 31 12.42 -3.43 -1.88
C ILE A 31 13.52 -2.54 -2.48
N THR A 32 14.00 -2.83 -3.68
CA THR A 32 15.04 -2.03 -4.35
C THR A 32 14.48 -0.80 -5.06
N ASN A 33 13.18 -0.79 -5.37
CA ASN A 33 12.52 0.36 -5.99
C ASN A 33 12.44 1.56 -5.02
N ALA A 34 13.08 2.67 -5.38
CA ALA A 34 13.16 3.86 -4.55
C ALA A 34 11.78 4.50 -4.26
N LYS A 35 10.85 4.46 -5.23
CA LYS A 35 9.51 5.00 -5.06
C LYS A 35 8.69 4.17 -4.08
N ILE A 36 8.70 2.83 -4.23
CA ILE A 36 8.00 1.92 -3.32
C ILE A 36 8.54 2.05 -1.89
N ARG A 37 9.87 2.12 -1.73
CA ARG A 37 10.50 2.39 -0.43
C ARG A 37 10.02 3.68 0.20
N TYR A 38 9.95 4.77 -0.57
CA TYR A 38 9.48 6.06 -0.08
C TYR A 38 8.03 5.97 0.37
N GLU A 39 7.13 5.39 -0.45
CA GLU A 39 5.72 5.21 -0.09
C GLU A 39 5.54 4.38 1.17
N ARG A 40 6.32 3.30 1.35
CA ARG A 40 6.34 2.53 2.59
C ARG A 40 6.73 3.40 3.78
N THR A 41 7.81 4.16 3.67
CA THR A 41 8.23 5.07 4.74
C THR A 41 7.15 6.11 5.03
N ALA A 42 6.57 6.72 4.01
CA ALA A 42 5.48 7.69 4.13
C ALA A 42 4.26 7.09 4.84
N LEU A 43 3.88 5.86 4.49
CA LEU A 43 2.80 5.13 5.17
C LEU A 43 3.11 4.94 6.66
N MET A 44 4.32 4.48 6.99
CA MET A 44 4.73 4.20 8.37
C MET A 44 4.84 5.44 9.26
N VAL A 45 5.03 6.63 8.68
CA VAL A 45 5.09 7.91 9.41
C VAL A 45 3.81 8.75 9.27
N SER A 46 2.80 8.24 8.56
CA SER A 46 1.55 8.96 8.33
C SER A 46 0.71 9.09 9.60
N GLU A 47 0.00 10.21 9.73
CA GLU A 47 -0.96 10.42 10.83
C GLU A 47 -2.19 9.50 10.68
N GLU A 48 -2.47 9.08 9.45
CA GLU A 48 -3.60 8.24 9.09
C GLU A 48 -3.42 6.79 9.54
N LEU A 49 -2.22 6.21 9.42
CA LEU A 49 -1.97 4.79 9.68
C LEU A 49 -2.44 4.35 11.08
N PRO A 50 -2.12 5.05 12.19
CA PRO A 50 -2.66 4.71 13.50
C PRO A 50 -4.19 4.67 13.55
N SER A 51 -4.86 5.59 12.86
CA SER A 51 -6.33 5.64 12.83
C SER A 51 -6.94 4.48 12.03
N ILE A 52 -6.30 4.09 10.93
CA ILE A 52 -6.69 2.95 10.09
C ILE A 52 -6.58 1.67 10.92
N LEU A 53 -5.42 1.43 11.54
CA LEU A 53 -5.17 0.23 12.35
C LEU A 53 -6.17 0.10 13.50
N ARG A 54 -6.47 1.20 14.21
CA ARG A 54 -7.48 1.21 15.28
C ARG A 54 -8.89 0.84 14.79
N ARG A 55 -9.25 1.20 13.56
CA ARG A 55 -10.57 0.90 12.97
C ARG A 55 -10.65 -0.51 12.42
N TRP A 56 -9.53 -1.05 11.93
CA TRP A 56 -9.45 -2.40 11.37
C TRP A 56 -9.32 -3.49 12.43
N HIS A 57 -8.63 -3.19 13.54
CA HIS A 57 -8.50 -4.11 14.66
C HIS A 57 -9.84 -4.23 15.42
N LYS A 58 -10.71 -5.13 14.93
CA LYS A 58 -11.87 -5.64 15.67
C LYS A 58 -11.53 -6.98 16.33
#